data_AF-A0A7J5BAM6-F1
#
_entry.id   AF-A0A7J5BAM6-F1
#
_cell.length_a   1.000
_cell.length_b   1.000
_cell.length_c   1.000
_cell.angle_alpha   90.00
_cell.angle_beta   90.00
_cell.angle_gamma   90.00
#
_symmetry.space_group_name_H-M   'P 1'
#
loop_
_entity.id
_entity.type
_entity.pdbx_description
1 polymer ?
#
loop_
_entity_poly.entity_id
_entity_poly.type
_entity_poly.pdbx_seq_one_letter_code
_entity_poly.pdbx_strand_id
1 'polypeptide(L)'
;MTETGNIPSWDAQREAAPERPSIPTGLIKEQRIDRPQRVMVAYYLALFGTLCFLGVLLIAILHIDQIRESFIAVLNDNLEEDYAQEDKEKAVYIMLGIMGILALMVTLGLLMAATSVKASKNSAGRIIMFILLALFIPAAFLVASLREENALELVLGALAALAFLAAAVLYQGTAVTTWLRQSDKAPATPITAFHDTSGRPIEELTKLRTGRAESKEAVSEEAQADQIDLENLKVPEDGFEDTTREA
;
A
#
# COMPACT_ATOMS: atom_id res chain seq x y z
N MET A 1 7.78 -32.96 56.40
CA MET A 1 6.44 -32.38 56.57
C MET A 1 6.33 -31.22 55.61
N THR A 2 5.66 -31.43 54.49
CA THR A 2 5.31 -30.37 53.53
C THR A 2 3.82 -30.48 53.34
N GLU A 3 3.07 -29.59 54.00
CA GLU A 3 1.66 -29.35 53.70
C GLU A 3 1.59 -28.86 52.24
N THR A 4 1.23 -29.76 51.34
CA THR A 4 0.74 -29.38 50.02
C THR A 4 -0.57 -28.62 50.23
N GLY A 5 -0.45 -27.29 50.28
CA GLY A 5 -1.59 -26.38 50.29
C GLY A 5 -2.54 -26.76 49.17
N ASN A 6 -3.80 -27.00 49.54
CA ASN A 6 -4.90 -27.29 48.66
C ASN A 6 -5.21 -26.02 47.85
N ILE A 7 -4.45 -25.78 46.78
CA ILE A 7 -4.73 -24.69 45.83
C ILE A 7 -6.02 -25.11 45.13
N PRO A 8 -7.14 -24.37 45.25
CA PRO A 8 -8.38 -24.73 44.58
C PRO A 8 -8.12 -24.81 43.08
N SER A 9 -8.23 -26.00 42.49
CA SER A 9 -8.16 -26.13 41.05
C SER A 9 -9.35 -25.36 40.45
N TRP A 10 -9.09 -24.64 39.36
CA TRP A 10 -10.13 -23.95 38.60
C TRP A 10 -11.31 -24.87 38.20
N ASP A 11 -11.06 -26.18 38.19
CA ASP A 11 -12.04 -27.22 37.89
C ASP A 11 -13.04 -27.45 39.03
N ALA A 12 -12.64 -27.36 40.30
CA ALA A 12 -13.54 -27.49 41.45
C ALA A 12 -14.54 -26.31 41.54
N GLN A 13 -14.18 -25.15 40.97
CA GLN A 13 -15.07 -23.98 40.88
C GLN A 13 -16.00 -24.01 39.66
N ARG A 14 -15.80 -24.92 38.69
CA ARG A 14 -16.68 -25.07 37.53
C ARG A 14 -17.97 -25.80 37.83
N GLU A 15 -17.99 -26.65 38.85
CA GLU A 15 -19.16 -27.44 39.22
C GLU A 15 -20.33 -26.56 39.72
N ALA A 16 -20.01 -25.38 40.27
CA ALA A 16 -20.97 -24.35 40.66
C ALA A 16 -21.08 -23.20 39.63
N ALA A 17 -20.36 -23.27 38.51
CA ALA A 17 -20.44 -22.24 37.48
C ALA A 17 -21.74 -22.41 36.68
N PRO A 18 -22.50 -21.33 36.44
CA PRO A 18 -23.70 -21.41 35.61
C PRO A 18 -23.34 -21.94 34.22
N GLU A 19 -24.23 -22.77 33.67
CA GLU A 19 -24.08 -23.34 32.33
C GLU A 19 -23.84 -22.21 31.33
N ARG A 20 -22.71 -22.27 30.60
CA ARG A 20 -22.40 -21.23 29.61
C ARG A 20 -23.56 -21.19 28.61
N PRO A 21 -24.19 -20.03 28.37
CA PRO A 21 -25.23 -19.96 27.36
C PRO A 21 -24.65 -20.42 26.03
N SER A 22 -25.37 -21.31 25.33
CA SER A 22 -24.96 -21.90 24.05
C SER A 22 -24.77 -20.84 22.95
N ILE A 23 -25.29 -19.64 23.17
CA ILE A 23 -25.19 -18.49 22.26
C ILE A 23 -24.85 -17.27 23.12
N PRO A 24 -23.84 -16.46 22.74
CA PRO A 24 -23.69 -15.12 23.30
C PRO A 24 -24.89 -14.27 22.86
N THR A 25 -25.97 -14.37 23.62
CA THR A 25 -27.19 -13.61 23.45
C THR A 25 -26.93 -12.21 23.99
N GLY A 26 -26.97 -11.20 23.12
CA GLY A 26 -26.77 -9.79 23.50
C GLY A 26 -25.50 -9.12 22.97
N LEU A 27 -24.70 -9.78 22.13
CA LEU A 27 -23.70 -9.04 21.35
C LEU A 27 -24.43 -8.13 20.36
N ILE A 28 -24.35 -6.82 20.62
CA ILE A 28 -24.89 -5.79 19.75
C ILE A 28 -24.25 -5.99 18.38
N LYS A 29 -25.05 -6.29 17.35
CA LYS A 29 -24.57 -6.31 15.97
C LYS A 29 -24.02 -4.92 15.67
N GLU A 30 -22.70 -4.82 15.50
CA GLU A 30 -22.07 -3.54 15.19
C GLU A 30 -22.67 -3.01 13.89
N GLN A 31 -23.36 -1.86 13.96
CA GLN A 31 -24.00 -1.27 12.80
C GLN A 31 -22.88 -0.76 11.87
N ARG A 32 -22.80 -1.35 10.67
CA ARG A 32 -21.82 -0.93 9.66
C ARG A 32 -22.10 0.52 9.27
N ILE A 33 -21.11 1.39 9.44
CA ILE A 33 -21.19 2.80 9.01
C ILE A 33 -20.93 2.82 7.51
N ASP A 34 -21.85 3.43 6.76
CA ASP A 34 -21.69 3.63 5.34
C ASP A 34 -20.48 4.52 5.02
N ARG A 35 -19.90 4.35 3.83
CA ARG A 35 -18.76 5.17 3.40
C ARG A 35 -19.15 6.66 3.41
N PRO A 36 -18.44 7.53 4.15
CA PRO A 36 -18.74 8.95 4.16
C PRO A 36 -18.56 9.55 2.76
N GLN A 37 -19.49 10.42 2.33
CA GLN A 37 -19.41 11.11 1.02
C GLN A 37 -18.08 11.88 0.86
N ARG A 38 -17.53 12.41 1.96
CA ARG A 38 -16.24 13.11 2.00
C ARG A 38 -15.08 12.28 1.46
N VAL A 39 -15.10 10.95 1.61
CA VAL A 39 -14.08 10.05 1.05
C VAL A 39 -14.11 10.06 -0.48
N MET A 40 -15.31 10.08 -1.07
CA MET A 40 -15.47 10.13 -2.52
C MET A 40 -15.07 11.50 -3.06
N VAL A 41 -15.47 12.58 -2.40
CA VAL A 41 -15.08 13.95 -2.76
C VAL A 41 -13.55 14.13 -2.69
N ALA A 42 -12.91 13.65 -1.62
CA ALA A 42 -11.46 13.71 -1.47
C ALA A 42 -10.73 12.92 -2.58
N TYR A 43 -11.27 11.76 -2.96
CA TYR A 43 -10.73 10.98 -4.08
C TYR A 43 -10.84 11.73 -5.41
N TYR A 44 -11.99 12.34 -5.71
CA TYR A 44 -12.16 13.11 -6.94
C TYR A 44 -11.28 14.37 -6.96
N LEU A 45 -11.07 15.02 -5.82
CA LEU A 45 -10.12 16.13 -5.69
C LEU A 45 -8.69 15.67 -5.94
N ALA A 46 -8.27 14.53 -5.39
CA ALA A 46 -6.94 13.97 -5.67
C ALA A 46 -6.77 13.66 -7.17
N LEU A 47 -7.79 13.08 -7.81
CA LEU A 47 -7.77 12.80 -9.25
C LEU A 47 -7.70 14.10 -10.08
N PHE A 48 -8.48 15.11 -9.72
CA PHE A 48 -8.44 16.42 -10.35
C PHE A 48 -7.08 17.09 -10.18
N GLY A 49 -6.48 17.01 -8.98
CA GLY A 49 -5.14 17.52 -8.71
C GLY A 49 -4.07 16.82 -9.55
N THR A 50 -4.16 15.50 -9.71
CA THR A 50 -3.29 14.73 -10.61
C THR A 50 -3.44 15.19 -12.06
N LEU A 51 -4.66 15.41 -12.55
CA LEU A 51 -4.89 15.92 -13.91
C LEU A 51 -4.29 17.32 -14.11
N CYS A 52 -4.45 18.21 -13.13
CA CYS A 52 -3.84 19.54 -13.18
C CYS A 52 -2.31 19.45 -13.24
N PHE A 53 -1.70 18.60 -12.41
CA PHE A 53 -0.26 18.37 -12.42
C PHE A 53 0.23 17.76 -13.74
N LEU A 54 -0.51 16.80 -14.32
CA LEU A 54 -0.18 16.27 -15.64
C LEU A 54 -0.26 17.36 -16.72
N GLY A 55 -1.19 18.30 -16.59
CA GLY A 55 -1.23 19.52 -17.42
C GLY A 55 0.04 20.35 -17.29
N VAL A 56 0.50 20.63 -16.07
CA VAL A 56 1.78 21.33 -15.82
C VAL A 56 2.96 20.57 -16.42
N LEU A 57 3.00 19.25 -16.23
CA LEU A 57 4.07 18.41 -16.78
C LEU A 57 4.06 18.40 -18.31
N LEU A 58 2.90 18.41 -18.94
CA LEU A 58 2.79 18.50 -20.40
C LEU A 58 3.32 19.84 -20.91
N ILE A 59 2.93 20.95 -20.28
CA ILE A 59 3.42 22.29 -20.68
C ILE A 59 4.92 22.39 -20.43
N ALA A 60 5.42 21.81 -19.33
CA ALA A 60 6.84 21.70 -19.02
C ALA A 60 7.63 20.99 -20.13
N ILE A 61 7.11 19.87 -20.65
CA ILE A 61 7.74 19.13 -21.74
C ILE A 61 7.75 19.96 -23.03
N LEU A 62 6.65 20.67 -23.32
CA LEU A 62 6.54 21.51 -24.51
C LEU A 62 7.49 22.73 -24.49
N HIS A 63 7.87 23.20 -23.30
CA HIS A 63 8.76 24.37 -23.12
C HIS A 63 10.11 23.98 -22.50
N ILE A 64 10.54 22.73 -22.67
CA ILE A 64 11.74 22.20 -21.99
C ILE A 64 13.01 23.01 -22.33
N ASP A 65 13.12 23.51 -23.55
CA ASP A 65 14.27 24.32 -23.99
C ASP A 65 14.34 25.68 -23.28
N GLN A 66 13.19 26.34 -23.07
CA GLN A 66 13.11 27.60 -22.32
C GLN A 66 13.47 27.39 -20.85
N ILE A 67 12.99 26.29 -20.26
CA ILE A 67 13.30 25.91 -18.88
C ILE A 67 14.79 25.58 -18.73
N ARG A 68 15.38 24.91 -19.72
CA ARG A 68 16.82 24.63 -19.75
C ARG A 68 17.61 25.94 -19.76
N GLU A 69 17.24 26.89 -20.63
CA GLU A 69 17.93 28.18 -20.75
C GLU A 69 17.88 28.98 -19.45
N SER A 70 16.73 29.00 -18.76
CA SER A 70 16.63 29.67 -17.45
C SER A 70 17.50 29.00 -16.37
N PHE A 71 17.56 27.67 -16.36
CA PHE A 71 18.46 26.93 -15.45
C PHE A 71 19.94 27.18 -15.74
N ILE A 72 20.33 27.21 -17.01
CA ILE A 72 21.73 27.50 -17.41
C ILE A 72 22.11 28.93 -17.04
N ALA A 73 21.21 29.90 -17.22
CA ALA A 73 21.44 31.28 -16.79
C ALA A 73 21.73 31.36 -15.28
N VAL A 74 20.89 30.72 -14.45
CA VAL A 74 21.09 30.68 -12.99
C VAL A 74 22.36 29.91 -12.59
N LEU A 75 22.74 28.86 -13.33
CA LEU A 75 23.98 28.12 -13.08
C LEU A 75 25.23 28.92 -13.45
N ASN A 76 25.20 29.65 -14.56
CA ASN A 76 26.35 30.42 -15.03
C ASN A 76 26.72 31.56 -14.08
N ASP A 77 25.73 32.13 -13.37
CA ASP A 77 25.99 33.12 -12.32
C ASP A 77 26.76 32.54 -11.11
N ASN A 78 26.87 31.20 -10.98
CA ASN A 78 27.49 30.52 -9.83
C ASN A 78 28.65 29.56 -10.18
N LEU A 79 28.84 29.19 -11.46
CA LEU A 79 29.85 28.24 -11.95
C LEU A 79 30.66 28.90 -13.08
N GLU A 80 31.57 29.80 -12.71
CA GLU A 80 32.22 30.69 -13.68
C GLU A 80 33.33 30.08 -14.55
N GLU A 81 34.09 29.02 -14.20
CA GLU A 81 35.31 28.73 -15.02
C GLU A 81 35.63 27.27 -15.42
N ASP A 82 35.09 26.23 -14.79
CA ASP A 82 35.69 24.88 -14.93
C ASP A 82 34.97 23.89 -15.89
N TYR A 83 33.79 24.21 -16.44
CA TYR A 83 33.01 23.24 -17.20
C TYR A 83 32.65 23.71 -18.62
N ALA A 84 32.84 22.81 -19.60
CA ALA A 84 32.39 23.00 -20.97
C ALA A 84 30.85 23.17 -21.02
N GLN A 85 30.38 24.03 -21.92
CA GLN A 85 28.96 24.37 -22.03
C GLN A 85 28.09 23.15 -22.39
N GLU A 86 28.61 22.22 -23.21
CA GLU A 86 27.93 20.98 -23.56
C GLU A 86 27.67 20.08 -22.33
N ASP A 87 28.59 20.06 -21.38
CA ASP A 87 28.44 19.29 -20.14
C ASP A 87 27.40 19.93 -19.21
N LYS A 88 27.38 21.27 -19.14
CA LYS A 88 26.35 22.02 -18.40
C LYS A 88 24.96 21.72 -18.95
N GLU A 89 24.79 21.72 -20.28
CA GLU A 89 23.51 21.42 -20.94
C GLU A 89 23.03 19.98 -20.64
N LYS A 90 23.91 18.98 -20.78
CA LYS A 90 23.56 17.58 -20.47
C LYS A 90 23.20 17.39 -19.01
N ALA A 91 23.95 18.02 -18.09
CA ALA A 91 23.68 17.95 -16.66
C ALA A 91 22.30 18.52 -16.31
N VAL A 92 21.92 19.66 -16.89
CA VAL A 92 20.61 20.28 -16.70
C VAL A 92 19.49 19.38 -17.21
N TYR A 93 19.63 18.75 -18.38
CA TYR A 93 18.64 17.78 -18.88
C TYR A 93 18.44 16.59 -17.94
N ILE A 94 19.53 16.01 -17.43
CA ILE A 94 19.46 14.90 -16.49
C ILE A 94 18.77 15.34 -15.20
N MET A 95 19.12 16.52 -14.67
CA MET A 95 18.52 17.07 -13.46
C MET A 95 17.02 17.33 -13.64
N LEU A 96 16.62 17.97 -14.75
CA LEU A 96 15.21 18.22 -15.08
C LEU A 96 14.43 16.90 -15.23
N GLY A 97 15.03 15.89 -15.87
CA GLY A 97 14.45 14.56 -16.00
C GLY A 97 14.21 13.89 -14.64
N ILE A 98 15.22 13.91 -13.76
CA ILE A 98 15.12 13.35 -12.40
C ILE A 98 14.05 14.08 -11.59
N MET A 99 14.04 15.41 -11.62
CA MET A 99 13.03 16.21 -10.93
C MET A 99 11.61 15.93 -11.44
N GLY A 100 11.45 15.83 -12.77
CA GLY A 100 10.17 15.49 -13.40
C GLY A 100 9.65 14.11 -12.98
N ILE A 101 10.53 13.09 -13.01
CA ILE A 101 10.19 11.73 -12.56
C ILE A 101 9.82 11.72 -11.08
N LEU A 102 10.60 12.39 -10.23
CA LEU A 102 10.33 12.44 -8.79
C LEU A 102 9.00 13.14 -8.49
N ALA A 103 8.71 14.26 -9.16
CA ALA A 103 7.45 14.96 -9.03
C ALA A 103 6.26 14.11 -9.51
N LEU A 104 6.42 13.36 -10.60
CA LEU A 104 5.43 12.40 -11.08
C LEU A 104 5.20 11.26 -10.07
N MET A 105 6.27 10.68 -9.52
CA MET A 105 6.17 9.63 -8.50
C MET A 105 5.45 10.11 -7.24
N VAL A 106 5.75 11.32 -6.77
CA VAL A 106 5.06 11.94 -5.62
C VAL A 106 3.57 12.12 -5.92
N THR A 107 3.24 12.63 -7.11
CA THR A 107 1.85 12.86 -7.54
C THR A 107 1.06 11.55 -7.68
N LEU A 108 1.67 10.52 -8.27
CA LEU A 108 1.06 9.19 -8.37
C LEU A 108 0.93 8.54 -6.99
N GLY A 109 1.91 8.73 -6.11
CA GLY A 109 1.85 8.29 -4.71
C GLY A 109 0.67 8.92 -3.96
N LEU A 110 0.41 10.21 -4.16
CA LEU A 110 -0.77 10.89 -3.59
C LEU A 110 -2.07 10.26 -4.07
N LEU A 111 -2.18 9.98 -5.37
CA LEU A 111 -3.35 9.31 -5.94
C LEU A 111 -3.50 7.88 -5.42
N MET A 112 -2.41 7.11 -5.32
CA MET A 112 -2.40 5.76 -4.77
C MET A 112 -2.77 5.74 -3.28
N ALA A 113 -2.32 6.72 -2.51
CA ALA A 113 -2.69 6.86 -1.12
C ALA A 113 -4.21 7.16 -0.99
N ALA A 114 -4.75 8.05 -1.84
CA ALA A 114 -6.17 8.34 -1.90
C ALA A 114 -7.00 7.11 -2.35
N THR A 115 -6.57 6.35 -3.36
CA THR A 115 -7.24 5.11 -3.76
C THR A 115 -7.20 4.06 -2.66
N SER A 116 -6.07 3.93 -1.95
CA SER A 116 -5.92 2.98 -0.84
C SER A 116 -6.88 3.28 0.31
N VAL A 117 -7.07 4.56 0.67
CA VAL A 117 -8.05 4.97 1.68
C VAL A 117 -9.48 4.67 1.21
N LYS A 118 -9.80 4.99 -0.06
CA LYS A 118 -11.12 4.75 -0.64
C LYS A 118 -11.45 3.25 -0.73
N ALA A 119 -10.57 2.45 -1.31
CA ALA A 119 -10.82 1.07 -1.69
C ALA A 119 -10.59 0.08 -0.54
N SER A 120 -9.49 0.24 0.18
CA SER A 120 -9.00 -0.76 1.15
C SER A 120 -9.11 -0.30 2.60
N LYS A 121 -9.73 0.86 2.87
CA LYS A 121 -9.84 1.47 4.20
C LYS A 121 -8.50 1.58 4.94
N ASN A 122 -7.41 1.74 4.20
CA ASN A 122 -6.09 1.73 4.80
C ASN A 122 -5.83 3.07 5.52
N SER A 123 -5.80 3.04 6.85
CA SER A 123 -5.55 4.24 7.68
C SER A 123 -4.14 4.82 7.46
N ALA A 124 -3.17 3.99 7.08
CA ALA A 124 -1.81 4.41 6.73
C ALA A 124 -1.79 5.28 5.47
N GLY A 125 -2.74 5.08 4.55
CA GLY A 125 -2.86 5.91 3.34
C GLY A 125 -3.04 7.40 3.67
N ARG A 126 -3.68 7.73 4.79
CA ARG A 126 -3.78 9.13 5.24
C ARG A 126 -2.42 9.72 5.59
N ILE A 127 -1.62 8.98 6.37
CA ILE A 127 -0.30 9.42 6.81
C ILE A 127 0.61 9.61 5.60
N ILE A 128 0.61 8.63 4.69
CA ILE A 128 1.37 8.68 3.44
C ILE A 128 0.96 9.92 2.62
N MET A 129 -0.34 10.22 2.53
CA MET A 129 -0.81 11.45 1.86
C MET A 129 -0.20 12.72 2.45
N PHE A 130 -0.11 12.85 3.78
CA PHE A 130 0.51 14.03 4.40
C PHE A 130 2.00 14.12 4.13
N ILE A 131 2.71 12.99 4.22
CA ILE A 131 4.16 12.95 3.94
C ILE A 131 4.42 13.36 2.50
N LEU A 132 3.68 12.78 1.55
CA LEU A 132 3.82 13.11 0.13
C LEU A 132 3.39 14.56 -0.17
N LEU A 133 2.36 15.07 0.50
CA LEU A 133 1.94 16.47 0.35
C LEU A 133 3.01 17.44 0.89
N ALA A 134 3.65 17.10 2.02
CA ALA A 134 4.74 17.87 2.58
C ALA A 134 5.99 17.89 1.69
N LEU A 135 6.20 16.85 0.88
CA LEU A 135 7.24 16.82 -0.16
C LEU A 135 6.79 17.58 -1.42
N PHE A 136 5.51 17.47 -1.79
CA PHE A 136 4.95 18.07 -3.00
C PHE A 136 4.94 19.60 -2.94
N ILE A 137 4.52 20.21 -1.82
CA ILE A 137 4.32 21.66 -1.73
C ILE A 137 5.65 22.44 -1.94
N PRO A 138 6.77 22.11 -1.24
CA PRO A 138 8.04 22.78 -1.48
C PRO A 138 8.56 22.54 -2.89
N ALA A 139 8.41 21.32 -3.43
CA ALA A 139 8.80 21.01 -4.80
C ALA A 139 8.01 21.83 -5.83
N ALA A 140 6.69 21.93 -5.66
CA ALA A 140 5.84 22.75 -6.51
C ALA A 140 6.18 24.24 -6.41
N PHE A 141 6.51 24.73 -5.21
CA PHE A 141 6.94 26.11 -5.00
C PHE A 141 8.28 26.40 -5.69
N LEU A 142 9.27 25.52 -5.55
CA LEU A 142 10.56 25.66 -6.23
C LEU A 142 10.39 25.68 -7.77
N VAL A 143 9.56 24.80 -8.30
CA VAL A 143 9.26 24.78 -9.74
C VAL A 143 8.55 26.07 -10.19
N ALA A 144 7.62 26.58 -9.39
CA ALA A 144 6.92 27.83 -9.69
C ALA A 144 7.86 29.05 -9.64
N SER A 145 8.80 29.11 -8.69
CA SER A 145 9.76 30.23 -8.58
C SER A 145 10.75 30.33 -9.74
N LEU A 146 10.99 29.24 -10.45
CA LEU A 146 11.93 29.19 -11.58
C LEU A 146 11.26 29.49 -12.93
N ARG A 147 9.95 29.68 -12.94
CA ARG A 147 9.12 29.80 -14.15
C ARG A 147 8.34 31.10 -14.12
N GLU A 148 9.04 32.22 -14.30
CA GLU A 148 8.46 33.56 -14.15
C GLU A 148 7.48 33.94 -15.29
N GLU A 149 7.39 33.19 -16.39
CA GLU A 149 6.70 33.67 -17.60
C GLU A 149 5.33 33.03 -17.91
N ASN A 150 4.92 31.93 -17.25
CA ASN A 150 3.71 31.20 -17.66
C ASN A 150 2.62 31.15 -16.58
N ALA A 151 1.74 32.16 -16.57
CA ALA A 151 0.64 32.28 -15.62
C ALA A 151 -0.28 31.05 -15.58
N LEU A 152 -0.44 30.34 -16.71
CA LEU A 152 -1.27 29.15 -16.80
C LEU A 152 -0.66 27.97 -16.01
N GLU A 153 0.66 27.79 -16.06
CA GLU A 153 1.35 26.76 -15.29
C GLU A 153 1.24 27.02 -13.78
N LEU A 154 1.39 28.28 -13.37
CA LEU A 154 1.24 28.69 -11.98
C LEU A 154 -0.18 28.40 -11.47
N VAL A 155 -1.20 28.73 -12.27
CA VAL A 155 -2.60 28.46 -11.92
C VAL A 155 -2.88 26.96 -11.82
N LEU A 156 -2.41 26.15 -12.78
CA LEU A 156 -2.58 24.69 -12.73
C LEU A 156 -1.83 24.07 -11.53
N GLY A 157 -0.62 24.53 -11.24
CA GLY A 157 0.17 24.09 -10.09
C GLY A 157 -0.51 24.44 -8.76
N ALA A 158 -1.02 25.67 -8.63
CA ALA A 158 -1.78 26.12 -7.47
C ALA A 158 -3.08 25.32 -7.29
N LEU A 159 -3.83 25.07 -8.37
CA LEU A 159 -5.04 24.24 -8.35
C LEU A 159 -4.71 22.80 -7.94
N ALA A 160 -3.62 22.22 -8.43
CA ALA A 160 -3.17 20.89 -8.03
C ALA A 160 -2.85 20.84 -6.53
N ALA A 161 -2.05 21.80 -6.03
CA ALA A 161 -1.69 21.88 -4.62
C ALA A 161 -2.92 22.06 -3.70
N LEU A 162 -3.83 22.97 -4.07
CA LEU A 162 -5.08 23.19 -3.33
C LEU A 162 -5.98 21.97 -3.35
N ALA A 163 -6.09 21.26 -4.47
CA ALA A 163 -6.89 20.06 -4.59
C ALA A 163 -6.34 18.92 -3.69
N PHE A 164 -5.02 18.70 -3.69
CA PHE A 164 -4.39 17.71 -2.81
C PHE A 164 -4.50 18.08 -1.33
N LEU A 165 -4.33 19.36 -0.99
CA LEU A 165 -4.50 19.85 0.37
C LEU A 165 -5.95 19.68 0.86
N ALA A 166 -6.94 20.07 0.04
CA ALA A 166 -8.34 19.88 0.34
C ALA A 166 -8.70 18.39 0.51
N ALA A 167 -8.16 17.52 -0.35
CA ALA A 167 -8.32 16.08 -0.21
C ALA A 167 -7.73 15.56 1.12
N ALA A 168 -6.53 16.01 1.50
CA ALA A 168 -5.88 15.62 2.75
C ALA A 168 -6.71 16.04 3.98
N VAL A 169 -7.24 17.27 3.98
CA VAL A 169 -8.09 17.80 5.05
C VAL A 169 -9.40 17.03 5.15
N LEU A 170 -10.04 16.71 4.02
CA LEU A 170 -11.28 15.93 4.01
C LEU A 170 -11.12 14.53 4.61
N TYR A 171 -9.96 13.90 4.42
CA TYR A 171 -9.66 12.59 5.03
C TYR A 171 -9.44 12.64 6.55
N GLN A 172 -9.25 13.82 7.14
CA GLN A 172 -9.10 13.99 8.59
C GLN A 172 -10.42 14.16 9.35
N GLY A 173 -11.56 14.20 8.63
CA GLY A 173 -12.86 14.32 9.28
C GLY A 173 -13.12 13.20 10.30
N THR A 174 -13.81 13.54 11.39
CA THR A 174 -14.20 12.59 12.45
C THR A 174 -14.98 11.41 11.87
N ALA A 175 -15.94 11.66 10.98
CA ALA A 175 -16.71 10.64 10.27
C ALA A 175 -15.83 9.65 9.48
N VAL A 176 -14.76 10.14 8.84
CA VAL A 176 -13.81 9.29 8.08
C VAL A 176 -12.98 8.46 9.04
N THR A 177 -12.52 9.05 10.15
CA THR A 177 -11.76 8.33 11.17
C THR A 177 -12.59 7.21 11.82
N THR A 178 -13.85 7.47 12.14
CA THR A 178 -14.76 6.45 12.69
C THR A 178 -14.99 5.33 11.67
N TRP A 179 -15.23 5.67 10.41
CA TRP A 179 -15.41 4.70 9.33
C TRP A 179 -14.15 3.82 9.09
N LEU A 180 -12.95 4.41 9.13
CA LEU A 180 -11.69 3.68 8.97
C LEU A 180 -11.37 2.73 10.12
N ARG A 181 -11.87 3.01 11.33
CA ARG A 181 -11.67 2.15 12.50
C ARG A 181 -12.58 0.93 12.50
N GLN A 182 -13.66 0.93 11.70
CA GLN A 182 -14.52 -0.23 11.60
C GLN A 182 -13.84 -1.37 10.83
N SER A 183 -13.84 -2.56 11.42
CA SER A 183 -13.37 -3.77 10.77
C SER A 183 -14.16 -4.04 9.49
N ASP A 184 -13.46 -4.40 8.41
CA ASP A 184 -14.09 -4.86 7.17
C ASP A 184 -14.58 -6.31 7.25
N LYS A 185 -14.25 -7.02 8.32
CA LYS A 185 -14.77 -8.37 8.54
C LYS A 185 -16.27 -8.27 8.74
N ALA A 186 -17.03 -9.01 7.93
CA ALA A 186 -18.44 -9.26 8.20
C ALA A 186 -18.58 -9.66 9.67
N PRO A 187 -19.63 -9.21 10.38
CA PRO A 187 -19.86 -9.62 11.76
C PRO A 187 -19.74 -11.13 11.79
N ALA A 188 -18.88 -11.67 12.68
CA ALA A 188 -18.68 -13.10 12.77
C ALA A 188 -20.06 -13.73 12.85
N THR A 189 -20.46 -14.45 11.81
CA THR A 189 -21.68 -15.24 11.87
C THR A 189 -21.52 -16.09 13.12
N PRO A 190 -22.47 -16.00 14.07
CA PRO A 190 -22.39 -16.85 15.25
C PRO A 190 -22.21 -18.29 14.75
N ILE A 191 -21.31 -19.04 15.38
CA ILE A 191 -21.04 -20.43 15.03
C ILE A 191 -22.31 -21.24 15.35
N THR A 192 -23.31 -21.13 14.49
CA THR A 192 -24.56 -21.89 14.51
C THR A 192 -24.54 -22.77 13.27
N ALA A 193 -23.58 -23.67 13.19
CA ALA A 193 -23.51 -24.69 12.14
C ALA A 193 -22.66 -25.88 12.57
N PHE A 194 -22.91 -26.42 13.77
CA PHE A 194 -22.65 -27.83 14.11
C PHE A 194 -23.65 -28.28 15.18
N HIS A 195 -24.93 -27.97 14.97
CA HIS A 195 -25.98 -28.85 15.45
C HIS A 195 -26.36 -29.71 14.26
N ASP A 196 -25.77 -30.91 14.23
CA ASP A 196 -26.16 -31.98 13.34
C ASP A 196 -27.62 -32.35 13.66
N THR A 197 -28.56 -31.78 12.90
CA THR A 197 -29.96 -32.17 12.92
C THR A 197 -30.24 -33.38 12.01
N SER A 198 -29.21 -34.00 11.44
CA SER A 198 -29.35 -35.34 10.89
C SER A 198 -29.05 -36.31 12.02
N GLY A 199 -30.04 -37.06 12.48
CA GLY A 199 -29.87 -38.10 13.50
C GLY A 199 -29.03 -39.28 12.99
N ARG A 200 -27.86 -39.02 12.39
CA ARG A 200 -26.94 -40.04 11.94
C ARG A 200 -26.03 -40.40 13.10
N PRO A 201 -25.97 -41.68 13.50
CA PRO A 201 -25.09 -42.10 14.58
C PRO A 201 -23.64 -41.76 14.22
N ILE A 202 -22.91 -41.24 15.23
CA ILE A 202 -21.52 -40.79 15.15
C ILE A 202 -20.58 -41.82 14.49
N GLU A 203 -20.96 -43.11 14.47
CA GLU A 203 -20.24 -44.18 13.76
C GLU A 203 -20.06 -43.93 12.25
N GLU A 204 -20.95 -43.20 11.58
CA GLU A 204 -20.85 -42.96 10.13
C GLU A 204 -19.78 -41.90 9.80
N LEU A 205 -19.57 -40.91 10.68
CA LEU A 205 -18.54 -39.89 10.53
C LEU A 205 -17.13 -40.44 10.80
N THR A 206 -17.00 -41.45 11.66
CA THR A 206 -15.72 -42.12 11.91
C THR A 206 -15.26 -42.92 10.68
N LYS A 207 -16.19 -43.57 9.96
CA LYS A 207 -15.89 -44.31 8.71
C LYS A 207 -15.45 -43.39 7.57
N LEU A 208 -16.04 -42.19 7.46
CA LEU A 208 -15.62 -41.18 6.47
C LEU A 208 -14.24 -40.57 6.81
N ARG A 209 -13.87 -40.53 8.09
CA ARG A 209 -12.57 -40.04 8.53
C ARG A 209 -11.46 -41.07 8.32
N THR A 210 -11.73 -42.36 8.51
CA THR A 210 -10.75 -43.43 8.23
C THR A 210 -10.53 -43.63 6.73
N GLY A 211 -11.58 -43.59 5.90
CA GLY A 211 -11.41 -43.70 4.44
C GLY A 211 -10.60 -42.55 3.81
N ARG A 212 -10.60 -41.36 4.42
CA ARG A 212 -9.78 -40.22 3.97
C ARG A 212 -8.33 -40.28 4.46
N ALA A 213 -8.04 -41.06 5.50
CA ALA A 213 -6.67 -41.30 5.98
C ALA A 213 -5.94 -42.28 5.04
N GLU A 214 -6.61 -43.37 4.64
CA GLU A 214 -6.05 -44.34 3.69
C GLU A 214 -5.78 -43.71 2.30
N SER A 215 -6.65 -42.79 1.85
CA SER A 215 -6.44 -42.06 0.60
C SER A 215 -5.26 -41.07 0.64
N LYS A 216 -4.79 -40.64 1.82
CA LYS A 216 -3.64 -39.73 1.94
C LYS A 216 -2.31 -40.48 1.96
N GLU A 217 -2.27 -41.69 2.51
CA GLU A 217 -1.07 -42.54 2.45
C GLU A 217 -0.79 -42.99 1.01
N ALA A 218 -1.83 -43.37 0.24
CA ALA A 218 -1.66 -43.76 -1.16
C ALA A 218 -1.11 -42.62 -2.06
N VAL A 219 -1.48 -41.37 -1.80
CA VAL A 219 -0.99 -40.20 -2.57
C VAL A 219 0.43 -39.79 -2.13
N SER A 220 0.86 -40.15 -0.91
CA SER A 220 2.21 -39.85 -0.42
C SER A 220 3.27 -40.82 -0.96
N GLU A 221 2.91 -42.07 -1.27
CA GLU A 221 3.84 -43.02 -1.91
C GLU A 221 4.06 -42.70 -3.39
N GLU A 222 3.04 -42.23 -4.11
CA GLU A 222 3.14 -41.86 -5.52
C GLU A 222 4.03 -40.61 -5.72
N ALA A 223 3.98 -39.65 -4.79
CA ALA A 223 4.81 -38.44 -4.83
C ALA A 223 6.29 -38.68 -4.49
N GLN A 224 6.62 -39.80 -3.82
CA GLN A 224 8.01 -40.15 -3.49
C GLN A 224 8.76 -40.84 -4.64
N ALA A 225 8.03 -41.42 -5.61
CA ALA A 225 8.63 -42.05 -6.77
C ALA A 225 9.17 -41.04 -7.80
N ASP A 226 8.55 -39.86 -7.92
CA ASP A 226 8.95 -38.82 -8.90
C ASP A 226 10.14 -37.95 -8.46
N GLN A 227 10.59 -38.05 -7.20
CA GLN A 227 11.62 -37.17 -6.67
C GLN A 227 13.06 -37.70 -6.81
N ILE A 228 13.24 -38.92 -7.35
CA ILE A 228 14.56 -39.58 -7.44
C ILE A 228 15.33 -39.22 -8.73
N ASP A 229 14.70 -38.62 -9.74
CA ASP A 229 15.34 -38.39 -11.05
C ASP A 229 16.03 -37.01 -11.25
N LEU A 230 15.99 -36.11 -10.27
CA LEU A 230 16.54 -34.74 -10.43
C LEU A 230 17.95 -34.52 -9.88
N GLU A 231 18.52 -35.46 -9.11
CA GLU A 231 19.88 -35.29 -8.55
C GLU A 231 21.02 -35.64 -9.52
N ASN A 232 20.74 -36.14 -10.72
CA ASN A 232 21.77 -36.52 -11.70
C ASN A 232 22.07 -35.47 -12.78
N LEU A 233 21.45 -34.28 -12.76
CA LEU A 233 21.84 -33.17 -13.66
C LEU A 233 22.99 -32.35 -13.06
N LYS A 234 24.19 -32.91 -13.08
CA LYS A 234 25.44 -32.19 -12.85
C LYS A 234 25.79 -31.40 -14.12
N VAL A 235 25.59 -30.08 -14.08
CA VAL A 235 26.03 -29.16 -15.13
C VAL A 235 27.55 -28.99 -15.05
N PRO A 236 28.33 -29.21 -16.12
CA PRO A 236 29.76 -28.96 -16.12
C PRO A 236 30.03 -27.45 -16.13
N GLU A 237 30.79 -26.97 -15.14
CA GLU A 237 31.38 -25.63 -15.11
C GLU A 237 32.59 -25.60 -16.04
N ASP A 238 32.40 -25.11 -17.26
CA ASP A 238 33.52 -24.72 -18.14
C ASP A 238 33.58 -23.20 -18.30
N GLY A 239 34.68 -22.66 -17.79
CA GLY A 239 35.47 -21.50 -18.22
C GLY A 239 34.77 -20.35 -18.96
N PHE A 240 34.67 -19.21 -18.27
CA PHE A 240 34.76 -17.90 -18.92
C PHE A 240 36.06 -17.22 -18.50
N GLU A 241 37.02 -17.22 -19.44
CA GLU A 241 38.26 -16.47 -19.36
C GLU A 241 37.99 -14.96 -19.44
N ASP A 242 38.61 -14.24 -18.50
CA ASP A 242 38.65 -12.80 -18.38
C ASP A 242 39.67 -12.23 -19.39
N THR A 243 39.19 -11.51 -20.41
CA THR A 243 40.06 -10.76 -21.32
C THR A 243 39.42 -9.44 -21.72
N THR A 244 39.99 -8.34 -21.23
CA THR A 244 40.32 -7.05 -21.90
C THR A 244 40.55 -6.02 -20.79
N ARG A 245 41.77 -5.70 -20.34
CA ARG A 245 42.98 -5.16 -20.98
C ARG A 245 42.84 -3.71 -21.47
N GLU A 246 43.51 -2.86 -20.69
CA GLU A 246 44.09 -1.53 -20.95
C GLU A 246 44.11 -1.03 -22.40
N ALA A 247 43.64 0.21 -22.58
CA ALA A 247 44.32 1.28 -23.33
C ALA A 247 43.78 2.63 -22.85
#